data_AF-A0A7Y2WZ08-F1
#
_entry.id   AF-A0A7Y2WZ08-F1
#
_cell.length_a   1.000
_cell.length_b   1.000
_cell.length_c   1.000
_cell.angle_alpha   90.00
_cell.angle_beta   90.00
_cell.angle_gamma   90.00
#
_symmetry.space_group_name_H-M   'P 1'
#
loop_
_entity.id
_entity.type
_entity.pdbx_description
1 polymer ?
#
loop_
_entity_poly.entity_id
_entity_poly.type
_entity_poly.pdbx_seq_one_letter_code
_entity_poly.pdbx_strand_id
1 'polypeptide(L)'
;MEPQPPTPNSQPPTDLRPREFGVALLMAASWHFLGPWGLIPTIWFAYLIVQAQPGWLDAGTRLLPIAQRRLLADGAASARDRWARATAPWREDDTTGASRALPDWGDDDPLTPPSPAAAGEGGWGGEGLSALPMITLAELAAGDNLLIVGSRGSGKTTLLQALLAHRQRRCYVLDPHSHPGKWPANARVLGGGRDFATIYAALLRGEDELTKRAQALNTNAQARFAPFTLASDEWGSVTSEIVVGKDQDSPGRLMIRLLKEGRKFGISFIGCAHGDTAESLGSKGDTAAFRASFDWIVYCGAFVGRELRDLPEIGQRLPMGRTPEGGTFPLIVVAVSPITGARRLLDLRGIDRVVVRSERPAATTATVPLTPPARDERANEPIIEPPAAPPTPLAAARTDAPTTSALRTREDLVRVLLAAGWGVTQIRDTLKGTNSEIGALVRQIEDEQLHQGRS
;
A
#
# COMPACT_ATOMS: atom_id res chain seq x y z
N MET A 1 41.59 -19.76 37.57
CA MET A 1 40.72 -20.95 37.52
C MET A 1 40.31 -21.12 36.08
N GLU A 2 40.80 -22.17 35.46
CA GLU A 2 40.61 -22.47 34.04
C GLU A 2 39.31 -23.29 33.88
N PRO A 3 38.44 -22.98 32.89
CA PRO A 3 37.15 -23.64 32.76
C PRO A 3 37.33 -25.06 32.20
N GLN A 4 36.78 -26.04 32.92
CA GLN A 4 36.84 -27.45 32.57
C GLN A 4 35.97 -27.72 31.32
N PRO A 5 36.45 -28.48 30.32
CA PRO A 5 35.69 -28.75 29.10
C PRO A 5 34.52 -29.73 29.37
N PRO A 6 33.39 -29.60 28.65
CA PRO A 6 32.22 -30.44 28.86
C PRO A 6 32.47 -31.89 28.40
N THR A 7 32.11 -32.84 29.25
CA THR A 7 32.14 -34.29 28.96
C THR A 7 31.12 -34.67 27.88
N PRO A 8 31.52 -35.37 26.80
CA PRO A 8 30.61 -35.88 25.79
C PRO A 8 30.19 -37.31 26.17
N ASN A 9 29.01 -37.47 26.76
CA ASN A 9 28.13 -38.64 26.64
C ASN A 9 27.05 -38.62 27.71
N SER A 10 25.97 -37.91 27.41
CA SER A 10 24.66 -38.25 27.95
C SER A 10 23.71 -38.31 26.77
N GLN A 11 23.50 -39.51 26.23
CA GLN A 11 22.37 -39.73 25.33
C GLN A 11 21.11 -39.29 26.10
N PRO A 12 20.29 -38.39 25.53
CA PRO A 12 19.07 -37.98 26.20
C PRO A 12 18.18 -39.22 26.36
N PRO A 13 17.53 -39.41 27.52
CA PRO A 13 16.66 -40.56 27.74
C PRO A 13 15.59 -40.58 26.64
N THR A 14 15.57 -41.66 25.87
CA THR A 14 14.65 -41.89 24.73
C THR A 14 13.27 -42.36 25.18
N ASP A 15 13.10 -42.66 26.46
CA ASP A 15 11.85 -43.20 26.99
C ASP A 15 10.96 -42.08 27.52
N LEU A 16 9.76 -42.02 26.96
CA LEU A 16 8.68 -41.19 27.47
C LEU A 16 8.38 -41.60 28.90
N ARG A 17 8.28 -40.61 29.80
CA ARG A 17 7.87 -40.90 31.17
C ARG A 17 6.44 -41.47 31.14
N PRO A 18 6.05 -42.36 32.07
CA PRO A 18 4.74 -43.02 32.04
C PRO A 18 3.54 -42.07 31.92
N ARG A 19 3.65 -40.84 32.44
CA ARG A 19 2.62 -39.80 32.32
C ARG A 19 2.56 -39.16 30.93
N GLU A 20 3.69 -39.02 30.26
CA GLU A 20 3.79 -38.46 28.90
C GLU A 20 3.21 -39.46 27.88
N PHE A 21 3.46 -40.75 28.09
CA PHE A 21 2.86 -41.83 27.28
C PHE A 21 1.34 -41.88 27.43
N GLY A 22 0.81 -41.75 28.65
CA GLY A 22 -0.63 -41.75 28.91
C GLY A 22 -1.39 -40.63 28.19
N VAL A 23 -0.80 -39.43 28.10
CA VAL A 23 -1.41 -38.28 27.41
C VAL A 23 -1.32 -38.43 25.89
N ALA A 24 -0.21 -38.93 25.36
CA ALA A 24 -0.08 -39.23 23.93
C ALA A 24 -1.11 -40.28 23.48
N LEU A 25 -1.34 -41.30 24.31
CA LEU A 25 -2.37 -42.33 24.10
C LEU A 25 -3.78 -41.72 24.11
N LEU A 26 -4.04 -40.78 25.03
CA LEU A 26 -5.33 -40.10 25.15
C LEU A 26 -5.60 -39.19 23.95
N MET A 27 -4.60 -38.49 23.42
CA MET A 27 -4.73 -37.68 22.21
C MET A 27 -4.95 -38.54 20.97
N ALA A 28 -4.21 -39.64 20.83
CA ALA A 28 -4.38 -40.59 19.73
C ALA A 28 -5.77 -41.26 19.77
N ALA A 29 -6.23 -41.68 20.96
CA ALA A 29 -7.57 -42.22 21.15
C ALA A 29 -8.65 -41.17 20.83
N SER A 30 -8.49 -39.93 21.31
CA SER A 30 -9.45 -38.85 21.05
C SER A 30 -9.58 -38.56 19.55
N TRP A 31 -8.46 -38.56 18.80
CA TRP A 31 -8.46 -38.44 17.34
C TRP A 31 -9.14 -39.63 16.66
N HIS A 32 -8.85 -40.85 17.10
CA HIS A 32 -9.40 -42.08 16.53
C HIS A 32 -10.91 -42.21 16.73
N PHE A 33 -11.44 -41.80 17.90
CA PHE A 33 -12.85 -42.01 18.24
C PHE A 33 -13.77 -40.81 17.93
N LEU A 34 -13.26 -39.57 17.90
CA LEU A 34 -14.11 -38.37 17.75
C LEU A 34 -13.91 -37.63 16.43
N GLY A 35 -12.94 -38.05 15.61
CA GLY A 35 -12.65 -37.43 14.32
C GLY A 35 -12.36 -35.92 14.41
N PRO A 36 -12.61 -35.15 13.33
CA PRO A 36 -12.30 -33.72 13.27
C PRO A 36 -13.07 -32.87 14.30
N TRP A 37 -14.14 -33.39 14.89
CA TRP A 37 -14.95 -32.68 15.89
C TRP A 37 -14.38 -32.76 17.30
N GLY A 38 -13.51 -33.74 17.59
CA GLY A 38 -12.71 -33.78 18.83
C GLY A 38 -11.59 -32.72 18.88
N LEU A 39 -11.29 -32.11 17.73
CA LEU A 39 -10.14 -31.24 17.50
C LEU A 39 -10.24 -29.91 18.29
N ILE A 40 -11.44 -29.38 18.48
CA ILE A 40 -11.67 -28.13 19.24
C ILE A 40 -11.40 -28.32 20.75
N PRO A 41 -12.00 -29.33 21.43
CA PRO A 41 -11.62 -29.65 22.80
C PRO A 41 -10.13 -29.97 22.95
N THR A 42 -9.54 -30.70 22.01
CA THR A 42 -8.11 -31.07 22.06
C THR A 42 -7.19 -29.86 21.89
N ILE A 43 -7.49 -28.93 20.97
CA ILE A 43 -6.74 -27.68 20.82
C ILE A 43 -6.90 -26.81 22.07
N TRP A 44 -8.11 -26.70 22.62
CA TRP A 44 -8.36 -25.93 23.84
C TRP A 44 -7.62 -26.51 25.04
N PHE A 45 -7.61 -27.84 25.18
CA PHE A 45 -6.88 -28.52 26.26
C PHE A 45 -5.36 -28.42 26.07
N ALA A 46 -4.87 -28.52 24.83
CA ALA A 46 -3.46 -28.27 24.51
C ALA A 46 -3.05 -26.83 24.81
N TYR A 47 -3.91 -25.86 24.51
CA TYR A 47 -3.70 -24.44 24.85
C TYR A 47 -3.61 -24.22 26.36
N LEU A 48 -4.50 -24.83 27.15
CA LEU A 48 -4.47 -24.76 28.61
C LEU A 48 -3.22 -25.43 29.20
N ILE A 49 -2.77 -26.55 28.63
CA ILE A 49 -1.53 -27.22 29.03
C ILE A 49 -0.30 -26.34 28.72
N VAL A 50 -0.25 -25.72 27.55
CA VAL A 50 0.84 -24.83 27.13
C VAL A 50 0.91 -23.57 28.02
N GLN A 51 -0.24 -23.02 28.41
CA GLN A 51 -0.31 -21.91 29.38
C GLN A 51 0.17 -22.32 30.77
N ALA A 52 -0.18 -23.53 31.24
CA ALA A 52 0.16 -23.97 32.59
C ALA A 52 1.63 -24.42 32.73
N GLN A 53 2.26 -24.97 31.68
CA GLN A 53 3.66 -25.40 31.70
C GLN A 53 4.40 -25.17 30.37
N PRO A 54 5.21 -24.10 30.24
CA PRO A 54 5.87 -23.73 28.98
C PRO A 54 6.92 -24.74 28.47
N GLY A 55 7.37 -25.70 29.29
CA GLY A 55 8.33 -26.73 28.89
C GLY A 55 7.78 -27.78 27.90
N TRP A 56 6.47 -27.81 27.65
CA TRP A 56 5.83 -28.82 26.79
C TRP A 56 6.02 -28.58 25.29
N LEU A 57 6.12 -27.31 24.86
CA LEU A 57 6.51 -26.96 23.49
C LEU A 57 7.90 -27.51 23.16
N ASP A 58 8.77 -27.55 24.16
CA ASP A 58 10.12 -28.10 24.06
C ASP A 58 10.13 -29.63 23.96
N ALA A 59 9.13 -30.31 24.53
CA ALA A 59 8.95 -31.76 24.40
C ALA A 59 8.29 -32.15 23.06
N GLY A 60 7.28 -31.41 22.61
CA GLY A 60 6.61 -31.66 21.32
C GLY A 60 7.53 -31.43 20.11
N THR A 61 8.39 -30.42 20.18
CA THR A 61 9.40 -30.18 19.13
C THR A 61 10.47 -31.27 19.09
N ARG A 62 10.78 -31.96 20.22
CA ARG A 62 11.71 -33.11 20.25
C ARG A 62 11.18 -34.35 19.52
N LEU A 63 9.86 -34.47 19.35
CA LEU A 63 9.23 -35.57 18.60
C LEU A 63 9.35 -35.40 17.07
N LEU A 64 9.70 -34.20 16.59
CA LEU A 64 9.90 -33.97 15.17
C LEU A 64 11.27 -34.53 14.70
N PRO A 65 11.36 -35.06 13.47
CA PRO A 65 12.64 -35.35 12.83
C PRO A 65 13.61 -34.17 12.91
N ILE A 66 14.90 -34.44 13.09
CA ILE A 66 15.94 -33.41 13.30
C ILE A 66 15.92 -32.35 12.19
N ALA A 67 15.66 -32.74 10.94
CA ALA A 67 15.56 -31.82 9.81
C ALA A 67 14.38 -30.83 9.94
N GLN A 68 13.22 -31.29 10.41
CA GLN A 68 12.04 -30.44 10.61
C GLN A 68 12.22 -29.51 11.82
N ARG A 69 12.92 -29.96 12.87
CA ARG A 69 13.32 -29.09 13.99
C ARG A 69 14.20 -27.93 13.54
N ARG A 70 15.18 -28.20 12.67
CA ARG A 70 16.06 -27.15 12.12
C ARG A 70 15.27 -26.15 11.28
N LEU A 71 14.42 -26.63 10.36
CA LEU A 71 13.55 -25.75 9.56
C LEU A 71 12.63 -24.86 10.40
N LEU A 72 12.01 -25.40 11.46
CA LEU A 72 11.18 -24.63 12.37
C LEU A 72 12.00 -23.64 13.20
N ALA A 73 13.19 -24.03 13.67
CA ALA A 73 14.09 -23.16 14.40
C ALA A 73 14.60 -21.99 13.54
N ASP A 74 15.00 -22.27 12.30
CA ASP A 74 15.47 -21.26 11.34
C ASP A 74 14.33 -20.32 10.92
N GLY A 75 13.12 -20.86 10.71
CA GLY A 75 11.91 -20.08 10.46
C GLY A 75 11.53 -19.19 11.64
N ALA A 76 11.58 -19.72 12.87
CA ALA A 76 11.28 -18.98 14.10
C ALA A 76 12.33 -17.92 14.41
N ALA A 77 13.62 -18.21 14.16
CA ALA A 77 14.72 -17.24 14.28
C ALA A 77 14.55 -16.13 13.25
N SER A 78 14.31 -16.45 11.98
CA SER A 78 14.06 -15.47 10.92
C SER A 78 12.82 -14.61 11.20
N ALA A 79 11.75 -15.20 11.72
CA ALA A 79 10.55 -14.47 12.11
C ALA A 79 10.79 -13.57 13.32
N ARG A 80 11.52 -14.04 14.35
CA ARG A 80 11.93 -13.22 15.50
C ARG A 80 12.84 -12.07 15.09
N ASP A 81 13.78 -12.31 14.19
CA ASP A 81 14.68 -11.29 13.67
C ASP A 81 13.94 -10.23 12.85
N ARG A 82 13.02 -10.66 11.96
CA ARG A 82 12.14 -9.74 11.22
C ARG A 82 11.27 -8.93 12.18
N TRP A 83 10.67 -9.59 13.16
CA TRP A 83 9.85 -8.95 14.18
C TRP A 83 10.68 -7.97 15.01
N ALA A 84 11.83 -8.37 15.53
CA ALA A 84 12.72 -7.52 16.31
C ALA A 84 13.23 -6.31 15.51
N ARG A 85 13.52 -6.46 14.20
CA ARG A 85 13.83 -5.32 13.31
C ARG A 85 12.61 -4.44 13.05
N ALA A 86 11.42 -5.03 12.92
CA ALA A 86 10.16 -4.32 12.70
C ALA A 86 9.64 -3.62 13.97
N THR A 87 9.96 -4.12 15.16
CA THR A 87 9.53 -3.58 16.46
C THR A 87 10.64 -2.89 17.24
N ALA A 88 11.86 -2.82 16.70
CA ALA A 88 12.92 -2.02 17.28
C ALA A 88 12.41 -0.58 17.47
N PRO A 89 12.72 0.08 18.60
CA PRO A 89 12.47 1.50 18.78
C PRO A 89 12.99 2.25 17.56
N TRP A 90 12.31 3.31 17.15
CA TRP A 90 12.82 4.20 16.12
C TRP A 90 14.19 4.73 16.59
N ARG A 91 15.27 4.08 16.15
CA ARG A 91 16.61 4.60 16.35
C ARG A 91 16.81 5.63 15.26
N GLU A 92 16.98 6.88 15.68
CA GLU A 92 17.66 7.85 14.87
C GLU A 92 19.02 7.24 14.57
N ASP A 93 19.23 6.81 13.32
CA ASP A 93 20.57 6.48 12.89
C ASP A 93 21.35 7.81 12.91
N ASP A 94 21.99 8.11 14.04
CA ASP A 94 22.91 9.25 14.27
C ASP A 94 24.09 9.27 13.28
N THR A 95 24.12 8.35 12.31
CA THR A 95 25.09 8.33 11.21
C THR A 95 25.00 9.55 10.29
N THR A 96 23.93 10.36 10.36
CA THR A 96 23.97 11.76 9.91
C THR A 96 24.24 12.70 11.08
N GLY A 97 25.38 12.50 11.76
CA GLY A 97 25.87 13.30 12.89
C GLY A 97 26.22 14.77 12.57
N ALA A 98 25.65 15.30 11.49
CA ALA A 98 25.43 16.72 11.38
C ALA A 98 23.92 16.91 11.48
N SER A 99 23.46 17.25 12.69
CA SER A 99 22.39 18.25 12.78
C SER A 99 22.92 19.46 12.03
N ARG A 100 22.70 19.47 10.71
CA ARG A 100 22.91 20.64 9.88
C ARG A 100 21.90 21.59 10.49
N ALA A 101 22.39 22.50 11.35
CA ALA A 101 21.59 23.61 11.84
C ALA A 101 20.82 24.09 10.61
N LEU A 102 19.49 24.02 10.70
CA LEU A 102 18.64 24.63 9.69
C LEU A 102 19.24 26.01 9.47
N PRO A 103 19.60 26.39 8.22
CA PRO A 103 20.16 27.71 8.00
C PRO A 103 19.26 28.72 8.68
N ASP A 104 19.87 29.69 9.37
CA ASP A 104 19.17 30.83 9.93
C ASP A 104 18.50 31.55 8.76
N TRP A 105 17.26 31.18 8.48
CA TRP A 105 16.41 31.86 7.55
C TRP A 105 16.07 33.16 8.26
N GLY A 106 16.84 34.22 7.97
CA GLY A 106 16.44 35.59 8.27
C GLY A 106 15.07 35.89 7.64
N ASP A 107 14.69 37.17 7.55
CA ASP A 107 13.34 37.60 7.13
C ASP A 107 12.82 37.08 5.76
N ASP A 108 13.59 36.27 5.04
CA ASP A 108 13.19 35.45 3.89
C ASP A 108 12.64 34.07 4.33
N ASP A 109 11.47 34.04 4.98
CA ASP A 109 10.75 32.80 5.28
C ASP A 109 10.27 32.13 3.95
N PRO A 110 10.71 30.90 3.61
CA PRO A 110 10.25 30.17 2.42
C PRO A 110 8.77 29.76 2.46
N LEU A 111 8.07 30.02 3.57
CA LEU A 111 6.62 29.92 3.68
C LEU A 111 5.89 31.21 3.26
N THR A 112 6.62 32.30 2.98
CA THR A 112 6.04 33.47 2.34
C THR A 112 5.65 33.07 0.91
N PRO A 113 4.36 33.06 0.53
CA PRO A 113 3.97 32.69 -0.82
C PRO A 113 4.65 33.64 -1.80
N PRO A 114 5.26 33.13 -2.89
CA PRO A 114 5.86 33.99 -3.90
C PRO A 114 4.79 34.95 -4.40
N SER A 115 5.14 36.23 -4.49
CA SER A 115 4.30 37.23 -5.13
C SER A 115 3.86 36.68 -6.50
N PRO A 116 2.55 36.72 -6.85
CA PRO A 116 2.01 36.12 -8.07
C PRO A 116 2.59 36.69 -9.38
N ALA A 117 3.50 37.66 -9.31
CA ALA A 117 4.13 38.31 -10.44
C ALA A 117 5.34 37.55 -11.05
N ALA A 118 5.81 36.44 -10.47
CA ALA A 118 7.07 35.79 -10.89
C ALA A 118 6.94 34.41 -11.57
N ALA A 119 5.73 33.96 -11.93
CA ALA A 119 5.55 32.72 -12.69
C ALA A 119 5.80 32.98 -14.20
N GLY A 120 6.88 32.40 -14.72
CA GLY A 120 7.42 32.65 -16.06
C GLY A 120 6.49 32.41 -17.25
N GLU A 121 6.83 33.10 -18.33
CA GLU A 121 6.11 33.34 -19.60
C GLU A 121 5.86 32.09 -20.49
N GLY A 122 5.77 30.89 -19.94
CA GLY A 122 5.38 29.67 -20.68
C GLY A 122 3.90 29.27 -20.54
N GLY A 123 3.10 30.10 -19.86
CA GLY A 123 1.77 29.77 -19.39
C GLY A 123 0.71 29.73 -20.50
N TRP A 124 -0.29 28.88 -20.31
CA TRP A 124 -1.55 28.78 -21.07
C TRP A 124 -2.42 30.06 -20.97
N GLY A 125 -1.83 31.24 -21.18
CA GLY A 125 -2.42 32.57 -20.98
C GLY A 125 -3.28 33.06 -22.15
N GLY A 126 -4.24 32.25 -22.61
CA GLY A 126 -5.31 32.75 -23.46
C GLY A 126 -6.42 33.36 -22.60
N GLU A 127 -6.69 34.66 -22.78
CA GLU A 127 -7.60 35.57 -22.03
C GLU A 127 -9.09 35.14 -21.87
N GLY A 128 -9.44 33.88 -22.04
CA GLY A 128 -10.82 33.38 -21.98
C GLY A 128 -11.11 32.31 -20.93
N LEU A 129 -10.17 32.01 -20.02
CA LEU A 129 -10.43 31.08 -18.91
C LEU A 129 -10.56 31.90 -17.62
N SER A 130 -11.76 31.91 -17.04
CA SER A 130 -11.95 32.06 -15.59
C SER A 130 -11.27 30.86 -14.91
N ALA A 131 -9.94 30.85 -14.98
CA ALA A 131 -9.09 29.68 -14.89
C ALA A 131 -8.99 29.25 -13.43
N LEU A 132 -9.31 27.99 -13.16
CA LEU A 132 -8.97 27.40 -11.88
C LEU A 132 -7.48 27.67 -11.59
N PRO A 133 -7.14 28.17 -10.39
CA PRO A 133 -5.77 28.53 -10.08
C PRO A 133 -4.86 27.31 -10.22
N MET A 134 -3.65 27.53 -10.72
CA MET A 134 -2.63 26.49 -10.73
C MET A 134 -2.10 26.26 -9.30
N ILE A 135 -1.80 25.02 -8.97
CA ILE A 135 -1.03 24.65 -7.78
C ILE A 135 0.31 24.08 -8.23
N THR A 136 1.40 24.50 -7.61
CA THR A 136 2.72 23.95 -7.89
C THR A 136 2.93 22.62 -7.16
N LEU A 137 3.84 21.77 -7.66
CA LEU A 137 4.20 20.52 -6.98
C LEU A 137 4.77 20.79 -5.58
N ALA A 138 5.51 21.88 -5.39
CA ALA A 138 6.06 22.30 -4.11
C ALA A 138 4.95 22.70 -3.12
N GLU A 139 3.96 23.50 -3.55
CA GLU A 139 2.79 23.84 -2.72
C GLU A 139 2.01 22.60 -2.32
N LEU A 140 1.76 21.68 -3.26
CA LEU A 140 1.05 20.44 -2.96
C LEU A 140 1.86 19.56 -2.00
N ALA A 141 3.18 19.46 -2.18
CA ALA A 141 4.08 18.74 -1.28
C ALA A 141 4.24 19.40 0.10
N ALA A 142 3.87 20.67 0.27
CA ALA A 142 3.89 21.33 1.57
C ALA A 142 2.73 20.88 2.49
N GLY A 143 1.57 20.55 1.93
CA GLY A 143 0.39 20.11 2.68
C GLY A 143 0.68 18.88 3.55
N ASP A 144 0.10 18.76 4.73
CA ASP A 144 0.43 17.67 5.66
C ASP A 144 -0.26 16.37 5.25
N ASN A 145 -1.56 16.43 5.00
CA ASN A 145 -2.35 15.25 4.68
C ASN A 145 -2.87 15.32 3.24
N LEU A 146 -2.48 14.36 2.41
CA LEU A 146 -2.88 14.29 1.01
C LEU A 146 -3.52 12.94 0.69
N LEU A 147 -4.55 12.94 -0.16
CA LEU A 147 -5.12 11.73 -0.74
C LEU A 147 -5.03 11.82 -2.26
N ILE A 148 -4.41 10.84 -2.90
CA ILE A 148 -4.29 10.75 -4.36
C ILE A 148 -5.24 9.65 -4.85
N VAL A 149 -6.20 10.04 -5.67
CA VAL A 149 -7.31 9.18 -6.10
C VAL A 149 -7.25 8.98 -7.60
N GLY A 150 -7.33 7.73 -8.03
CA GLY A 150 -7.28 7.42 -9.46
C GLY A 150 -7.34 5.93 -9.77
N SER A 151 -7.75 5.60 -10.99
CA SER A 151 -7.74 4.23 -11.50
C SER A 151 -6.31 3.69 -11.65
N ARG A 152 -6.19 2.39 -11.97
CA ARG A 152 -4.89 1.80 -12.33
C ARG A 152 -4.32 2.53 -13.55
N GLY A 153 -3.02 2.82 -13.52
CA GLY A 153 -2.33 3.52 -14.62
C GLY A 153 -2.57 5.04 -14.68
N SER A 154 -3.29 5.64 -13.73
CA SER A 154 -3.57 7.08 -13.74
C SER A 154 -2.41 7.98 -13.30
N GLY A 155 -1.20 7.42 -13.08
CA GLY A 155 -0.02 8.17 -12.62
C GLY A 155 0.06 8.45 -11.12
N LYS A 156 -0.74 7.77 -10.26
CA LYS A 156 -0.70 7.98 -8.79
C LYS A 156 0.70 7.79 -8.20
N THR A 157 1.33 6.66 -8.50
CA THR A 157 2.68 6.33 -8.02
C THR A 157 3.71 7.35 -8.47
N THR A 158 3.66 7.78 -9.73
CA THR A 158 4.55 8.82 -10.29
C THR A 158 4.37 10.16 -9.58
N LEU A 159 3.13 10.58 -9.35
CA LEU A 159 2.84 11.80 -8.60
C LEU A 159 3.31 11.68 -7.14
N LEU A 160 3.09 10.52 -6.50
CA LEU A 160 3.56 10.28 -5.13
C LEU A 160 5.08 10.35 -5.03
N GLN A 161 5.81 9.70 -5.94
CA GLN A 161 7.28 9.78 -6.01
C GLN A 161 7.76 11.24 -6.12
N ALA A 162 7.12 12.02 -6.99
CA ALA A 162 7.46 13.42 -7.19
C ALA A 162 7.18 14.28 -5.94
N LEU A 163 6.03 14.08 -5.28
CA LEU A 163 5.71 14.74 -4.03
C LEU A 163 6.74 14.41 -2.94
N LEU A 164 7.11 13.13 -2.80
CA LEU A 164 8.11 12.69 -1.82
C LEU A 164 9.50 13.25 -2.12
N ALA A 165 9.90 13.35 -3.39
CA ALA A 165 11.16 13.99 -3.77
C ALA A 165 11.22 15.48 -3.40
N HIS A 166 10.07 16.17 -3.38
CA HIS A 166 9.97 17.56 -2.94
C HIS A 166 9.88 17.74 -1.41
N ARG A 167 9.56 16.68 -0.66
CA ARG A 167 9.46 16.77 0.81
C ARG A 167 10.83 16.97 1.44
N GLN A 168 10.96 18.06 2.19
CA GLN A 168 12.14 18.36 3.03
C GLN A 168 12.05 17.72 4.43
N ARG A 169 11.35 16.58 4.56
CA ARG A 169 11.15 15.87 5.83
C ARG A 169 11.33 14.37 5.63
N ARG A 170 11.49 13.62 6.73
CA ARG A 170 11.63 12.16 6.68
C ARG A 170 10.39 11.53 6.04
N CYS A 171 10.56 10.62 5.10
CA CYS A 171 9.46 9.93 4.43
C CYS A 171 9.58 8.41 4.60
N TYR A 172 8.50 7.78 5.05
CA TYR A 172 8.38 6.33 5.13
C TYR A 172 7.29 5.86 4.18
N VAL A 173 7.64 4.96 3.27
CA VAL A 173 6.73 4.51 2.21
C VAL A 173 6.25 3.09 2.49
N LEU A 174 4.95 2.94 2.70
CA LEU A 174 4.23 1.70 2.88
C LEU A 174 3.87 1.14 1.49
N ASP A 175 4.76 0.32 0.93
CA ASP A 175 4.62 -0.20 -0.42
C ASP A 175 4.97 -1.70 -0.48
N PRO A 176 3.96 -2.60 -0.60
CA PRO A 176 4.19 -4.04 -0.69
C PRO A 176 4.86 -4.44 -2.02
N HIS A 177 4.81 -3.59 -3.05
CA HIS A 177 5.31 -3.87 -4.40
C HIS A 177 6.58 -3.08 -4.74
N SER A 178 7.31 -2.64 -3.72
CA SER A 178 8.53 -1.88 -3.91
C SER A 178 9.67 -2.72 -4.49
N HIS A 179 10.50 -2.08 -5.32
CA HIS A 179 11.76 -2.60 -5.84
C HIS A 179 12.86 -1.52 -5.75
N PRO A 180 14.15 -1.88 -5.81
CA PRO A 180 15.24 -0.92 -5.82
C PRO A 180 15.04 0.16 -6.90
N GLY A 181 15.34 1.41 -6.56
CA GLY A 181 15.16 2.58 -7.46
C GLY A 181 13.72 3.09 -7.60
N LYS A 182 12.70 2.41 -7.06
CA LYS A 182 11.30 2.88 -7.18
C LYS A 182 11.04 4.19 -6.44
N TRP A 183 11.70 4.41 -5.30
CA TRP A 183 11.42 5.55 -4.42
C TRP A 183 12.62 6.49 -4.34
N PRO A 184 12.39 7.80 -4.18
CA PRO A 184 13.48 8.77 -4.11
C PRO A 184 14.39 8.51 -2.91
N ALA A 185 15.64 8.94 -2.98
CA ALA A 185 16.68 8.60 -1.99
C ALA A 185 16.36 9.08 -0.56
N ASN A 186 15.52 10.10 -0.40
CA ASN A 186 15.06 10.61 0.90
C ASN A 186 13.91 9.78 1.51
N ALA A 187 13.38 8.79 0.79
CA ALA A 187 12.27 7.96 1.22
C ALA A 187 12.75 6.55 1.63
N ARG A 188 12.37 6.13 2.83
CA ARG A 188 12.62 4.78 3.34
C ARG A 188 11.40 3.89 3.11
N VAL A 189 11.58 2.83 2.34
CA VAL A 189 10.54 1.86 2.03
C VAL A 189 10.35 0.89 3.20
N LEU A 190 9.08 0.59 3.51
CA LEU A 190 8.63 -0.39 4.47
C LEU A 190 7.65 -1.33 3.78
N GLY A 191 7.94 -2.64 3.81
CA GLY A 191 7.03 -3.67 3.30
C GLY A 191 7.31 -4.23 1.91
N GLY A 192 8.41 -3.85 1.25
CA GLY A 192 8.76 -4.39 -0.07
C GLY A 192 8.78 -5.92 -0.08
N GLY A 193 8.31 -6.53 -1.18
CA GLY A 193 8.19 -7.99 -1.29
C GLY A 193 6.96 -8.58 -0.58
N ARG A 194 5.84 -7.84 -0.55
CA ARG A 194 4.59 -8.19 0.13
C ARG A 194 4.74 -8.41 1.66
N ASP A 195 5.68 -7.71 2.29
CA ASP A 195 5.87 -7.77 3.75
C ASP A 195 4.85 -6.86 4.47
N PHE A 196 3.59 -7.29 4.45
CA PHE A 196 2.47 -6.63 5.11
C PHE A 196 2.64 -6.54 6.63
N ALA A 197 3.38 -7.47 7.24
CA ALA A 197 3.68 -7.44 8.67
C ALA A 197 4.55 -6.23 9.03
N THR A 198 5.59 -5.94 8.23
CA THR A 198 6.41 -4.73 8.41
C THR A 198 5.60 -3.45 8.20
N ILE A 199 4.66 -3.43 7.24
CA ILE A 199 3.74 -2.29 7.04
C ILE A 199 2.85 -2.09 8.29
N TYR A 200 2.26 -3.15 8.81
CA TYR A 200 1.42 -3.07 10.01
C TYR A 200 2.20 -2.60 11.23
N ALA A 201 3.40 -3.16 11.45
CA ALA A 201 4.29 -2.71 12.53
C ALA A 201 4.73 -1.25 12.37
N ALA A 202 4.83 -0.73 11.15
CA ALA A 202 5.10 0.69 10.91
C ALA A 202 3.90 1.58 11.29
N LEU A 203 2.67 1.14 11.01
CA LEU A 203 1.46 1.86 11.43
C LEU A 203 1.32 1.92 12.95
N LEU A 204 1.54 0.80 13.64
CA LEU A 204 1.55 0.75 15.10
C LEU A 204 2.63 1.67 15.69
N ARG A 205 3.84 1.67 15.10
CA ARG A 205 4.91 2.60 15.52
C ARG A 205 4.53 4.07 15.29
N GLY A 206 3.80 4.38 14.23
CA GLY A 206 3.28 5.73 14.00
C GLY A 206 2.32 6.15 15.11
N GLU A 207 1.46 5.25 15.58
CA GLU A 207 0.54 5.50 16.69
C GLU A 207 1.26 5.62 18.04
N ASP A 208 2.25 4.78 18.30
CA ASP A 208 3.09 4.89 19.50
C ASP A 208 3.81 6.25 19.53
N GLU A 209 4.32 6.69 18.39
CA GLU A 209 4.99 7.99 18.25
C GLU A 209 4.02 9.16 18.47
N LEU A 210 2.80 9.07 17.93
CA LEU A 210 1.72 10.02 18.21
C LEU A 210 1.49 10.15 19.73
N THR A 211 1.32 9.01 20.41
CA THR A 211 1.08 8.94 21.86
C THR A 211 2.24 9.55 22.66
N LYS A 212 3.48 9.21 22.30
CA LYS A 212 4.68 9.75 22.95
C LYS A 212 4.77 11.27 22.80
N ARG A 213 4.54 11.80 21.60
CA ARG A 213 4.56 13.25 21.35
C ARG A 213 3.46 13.98 22.12
N ALA A 214 2.27 13.38 22.21
CA ALA A 214 1.17 13.91 23.01
C ALA A 214 1.52 13.98 24.51
N GLN A 215 2.08 12.90 25.06
CA GLN A 215 2.53 12.87 26.46
C GLN A 215 3.64 13.88 26.72
N ALA A 216 4.64 13.97 25.83
CA ALA A 216 5.73 14.92 25.94
C ALA A 216 5.24 16.38 25.92
N LEU A 217 4.26 16.72 25.08
CA LEU A 217 3.65 18.06 25.08
C LEU A 217 2.84 18.36 26.34
N ASN A 218 2.18 17.35 26.91
CA ASN A 218 1.46 17.51 28.17
C ASN A 218 2.40 17.79 29.35
N THR A 219 3.62 17.25 29.32
CA THR A 219 4.66 17.53 30.34
C THR A 219 5.48 18.78 30.03
N ASN A 220 5.71 19.08 28.75
CA ASN A 220 6.49 20.21 28.29
C ASN A 220 5.86 20.84 27.04
N ALA A 221 5.15 21.97 27.24
CA ALA A 221 4.50 22.71 26.15
C ALA A 221 5.47 23.24 25.07
N GLN A 222 6.78 23.29 25.35
CA GLN A 222 7.81 23.70 24.40
C GLN A 222 8.47 22.52 23.67
N ALA A 223 8.00 21.29 23.86
CA ALA A 223 8.51 20.14 23.13
C ALA A 223 8.38 20.37 21.61
N ARG A 224 9.48 20.13 20.89
CA ARG A 224 9.56 20.19 19.42
C ARG A 224 9.87 18.81 18.89
N PHE A 225 9.24 18.44 17.79
CA PHE A 225 9.42 17.14 17.16
C PHE A 225 9.78 17.32 15.70
N ALA A 226 10.77 16.57 15.22
CA ALA A 226 11.09 16.53 13.81
C ALA A 226 9.94 15.85 13.03
N PRO A 227 9.34 16.53 12.03
CA PRO A 227 8.19 16.00 11.32
C PRO A 227 8.58 14.83 10.42
N PHE A 228 7.61 13.96 10.14
CA PHE A 228 7.77 12.90 9.15
C PHE A 228 6.45 12.61 8.42
N THR A 229 6.57 11.98 7.26
CA THR A 229 5.46 11.58 6.41
C THR A 229 5.39 10.06 6.31
N LEU A 230 4.21 9.49 6.56
CA LEU A 230 3.84 8.14 6.14
C LEU A 230 3.15 8.23 4.79
N ALA A 231 3.68 7.57 3.77
CA ALA A 231 3.11 7.53 2.43
C ALA A 231 2.71 6.10 2.06
N SER A 232 1.58 5.90 1.39
CA SER A 232 1.20 4.57 0.89
C SER A 232 0.80 4.63 -0.58
N ASP A 233 1.43 3.78 -1.39
CA ASP A 233 1.23 3.71 -2.85
C ASP A 233 -0.04 2.95 -3.25
N GLU A 234 -0.40 1.93 -2.48
CA GLU A 234 -1.53 1.03 -2.78
C GLU A 234 -2.29 0.72 -1.48
N TRP A 235 -2.96 1.73 -0.92
CA TRP A 235 -3.61 1.58 0.39
C TRP A 235 -4.71 0.50 0.40
N GLY A 236 -5.39 0.32 -0.74
CA GLY A 236 -6.38 -0.75 -0.92
C GLY A 236 -5.78 -2.14 -0.66
N SER A 237 -4.57 -2.42 -1.16
CA SER A 237 -3.87 -3.67 -0.88
C SER A 237 -3.51 -3.81 0.60
N VAL A 238 -2.99 -2.74 1.22
CA VAL A 238 -2.64 -2.73 2.65
C VAL A 238 -3.84 -3.11 3.53
N THR A 239 -5.00 -2.51 3.26
CA THR A 239 -6.22 -2.74 4.07
C THR A 239 -6.89 -4.08 3.84
N SER A 240 -6.73 -4.68 2.66
CA SER A 240 -7.32 -5.97 2.32
C SER A 240 -6.47 -7.15 2.75
N GLU A 241 -5.15 -7.01 2.75
CA GLU A 241 -4.20 -8.10 3.02
C GLU A 241 -3.81 -8.20 4.50
N ILE A 242 -3.82 -7.08 5.25
CA ILE A 242 -3.54 -7.09 6.69
C ILE A 242 -4.81 -7.51 7.45
N VAL A 243 -4.86 -8.79 7.82
CA VAL A 243 -5.87 -9.34 8.72
C VAL A 243 -5.36 -9.29 10.15
N VAL A 244 -6.08 -8.57 11.02
CA VAL A 244 -5.72 -8.40 12.43
C VAL A 244 -6.69 -9.19 13.32
N GLY A 245 -6.23 -9.51 14.54
CA GLY A 245 -7.10 -10.14 15.55
C GLY A 245 -8.26 -9.22 15.96
N LYS A 246 -9.29 -9.77 16.61
CA LYS A 246 -10.46 -9.00 17.08
C LYS A 246 -10.10 -7.86 18.04
N ASP A 247 -9.02 -8.04 18.80
CA ASP A 247 -8.55 -7.09 19.81
C ASP A 247 -7.51 -6.10 19.26
N GLN A 248 -7.25 -6.15 17.95
CA GLN A 248 -6.28 -5.28 17.27
C GLN A 248 -7.00 -4.33 16.33
N ASP A 249 -6.52 -3.09 16.26
CA ASP A 249 -7.07 -2.13 15.34
C ASP A 249 -6.65 -2.42 13.89
N SER A 250 -7.60 -2.30 12.98
CA SER A 250 -7.33 -2.45 11.55
C SER A 250 -6.43 -1.32 11.03
N PRO A 251 -5.69 -1.54 9.93
CA PRO A 251 -4.88 -0.50 9.29
C PRO A 251 -5.67 0.79 9.01
N GLY A 252 -6.92 0.67 8.56
CA GLY A 252 -7.81 1.81 8.31
C GLY A 252 -8.10 2.63 9.57
N ARG A 253 -8.31 1.97 10.72
CA ARG A 253 -8.53 2.67 12.00
C ARG A 253 -7.27 3.36 12.51
N LEU A 254 -6.11 2.72 12.37
CA LEU A 254 -4.80 3.31 12.70
C LEU A 254 -4.54 4.56 11.85
N MET A 255 -4.70 4.44 10.53
CA MET A 255 -4.54 5.56 9.59
C MET A 255 -5.46 6.74 9.95
N ILE A 256 -6.73 6.50 10.26
CA ILE A 256 -7.65 7.59 10.61
C ILE A 256 -7.24 8.33 11.88
N ARG A 257 -6.75 7.63 12.91
CA ARG A 257 -6.20 8.29 14.11
C ARG A 257 -4.99 9.15 13.75
N LEU A 258 -4.07 8.59 12.97
CA LEU A 258 -2.89 9.32 12.49
C LEU A 258 -3.28 10.55 11.65
N LEU A 259 -4.27 10.44 10.77
CA LEU A 259 -4.78 11.57 9.97
C LEU A 259 -5.38 12.67 10.84
N LYS A 260 -6.23 12.32 11.81
CA LYS A 260 -6.97 13.27 12.64
C LYS A 260 -6.09 13.98 13.66
N GLU A 261 -5.15 13.26 14.27
CA GLU A 261 -4.37 13.79 15.39
C GLU A 261 -2.92 14.11 15.00
N GLY A 262 -2.36 13.37 14.04
CA GLY A 262 -0.94 13.44 13.67
C GLY A 262 -0.45 14.82 13.27
N ARG A 263 -1.29 15.63 12.62
CA ARG A 263 -0.94 16.99 12.20
C ARG A 263 -0.40 17.84 13.36
N LYS A 264 -1.01 17.74 14.55
CA LYS A 264 -0.59 18.51 15.75
C LYS A 264 0.80 18.11 16.25
N PHE A 265 1.23 16.90 15.90
CA PHE A 265 2.47 16.29 16.35
C PHE A 265 3.49 16.14 15.21
N GLY A 266 3.29 16.79 14.06
CA GLY A 266 4.19 16.70 12.92
C GLY A 266 4.23 15.33 12.25
N ILE A 267 3.14 14.56 12.33
CA ILE A 267 2.96 13.29 11.64
C ILE A 267 1.98 13.52 10.49
N SER A 268 2.50 13.35 9.26
CA SER A 268 1.78 13.61 8.02
C SER A 268 1.46 12.31 7.29
N PHE A 269 0.36 12.28 6.53
CA PHE A 269 -0.02 11.09 5.77
C PHE A 269 -0.32 11.40 4.30
N ILE A 270 0.22 10.58 3.39
CA ILE A 270 -0.15 10.60 1.97
C ILE A 270 -0.67 9.23 1.57
N GLY A 271 -1.92 9.13 1.15
CA GLY A 271 -2.51 7.87 0.67
C GLY A 271 -2.75 7.88 -0.83
N CYS A 272 -2.47 6.78 -1.51
CA CYS A 272 -2.94 6.51 -2.87
C CYS A 272 -4.03 5.45 -2.85
N ALA A 273 -5.14 5.72 -3.54
CA ALA A 273 -6.29 4.82 -3.57
C ALA A 273 -7.10 4.91 -4.87
N HIS A 274 -7.99 3.95 -5.05
CA HIS A 274 -8.94 3.90 -6.17
C HIS A 274 -10.23 4.67 -5.91
N GLY A 275 -10.46 5.14 -4.68
CA GLY A 275 -11.62 5.93 -4.30
C GLY A 275 -11.29 6.93 -3.19
N ASP A 276 -12.23 7.84 -2.94
CA ASP A 276 -12.13 8.92 -1.94
C ASP A 276 -13.08 8.73 -0.75
N THR A 277 -13.67 7.54 -0.61
CA THR A 277 -14.57 7.21 0.50
C THR A 277 -13.83 6.54 1.64
N ALA A 278 -14.34 6.70 2.87
CA ALA A 278 -13.78 6.00 4.02
C ALA A 278 -13.76 4.47 3.82
N GLU A 279 -14.81 3.94 3.19
CA GLU A 279 -14.94 2.51 2.85
C GLU A 279 -13.86 2.06 1.86
N SER A 280 -13.58 2.85 0.82
CA SER A 280 -12.52 2.54 -0.15
C SER A 280 -11.12 2.50 0.46
N LEU A 281 -10.97 3.03 1.67
CA LEU A 281 -9.72 3.06 2.44
C LEU A 281 -9.77 2.13 3.66
N GLY A 282 -10.66 1.13 3.64
CA GLY A 282 -10.72 0.07 4.65
C GLY A 282 -11.25 0.52 6.00
N SER A 283 -12.03 1.61 6.02
CA SER A 283 -12.65 2.11 7.24
C SER A 283 -14.17 2.23 7.13
N LYS A 284 -14.85 2.22 8.28
CA LYS A 284 -16.28 2.52 8.40
C LYS A 284 -16.42 3.88 9.06
N GLY A 285 -17.32 4.71 8.55
CA GLY A 285 -17.64 5.99 9.18
C GLY A 285 -18.10 7.07 8.21
N ASP A 286 -18.22 8.28 8.75
CA ASP A 286 -18.60 9.48 8.02
C ASP A 286 -17.51 9.84 6.98
N THR A 287 -17.87 9.71 5.70
CA THR A 287 -16.97 10.04 4.58
C THR A 287 -16.67 11.54 4.50
N ALA A 288 -17.58 12.41 4.91
CA ALA A 288 -17.33 13.86 4.89
C ALA A 288 -16.27 14.24 5.94
N ALA A 289 -16.44 13.75 7.19
CA ALA A 289 -15.44 13.96 8.24
C ALA A 289 -14.08 13.34 7.90
N PHE A 290 -14.09 12.18 7.23
CA PHE A 290 -12.88 11.56 6.73
C PHE A 290 -12.17 12.43 5.68
N ARG A 291 -12.90 12.89 4.65
CA ARG A 291 -12.35 13.75 3.60
C ARG A 291 -11.82 15.07 4.18
N ALA A 292 -12.50 15.65 5.17
CA ALA A 292 -12.04 16.85 5.85
C ALA A 292 -10.71 16.70 6.63
N SER A 293 -10.19 15.47 6.78
CA SER A 293 -8.88 15.22 7.41
C SER A 293 -7.69 15.45 6.46
N PHE A 294 -7.95 15.70 5.17
CA PHE A 294 -6.93 16.00 4.17
C PHE A 294 -6.89 17.50 3.86
N ASP A 295 -5.69 18.04 3.63
CA ASP A 295 -5.54 19.39 3.11
C ASP A 295 -5.95 19.43 1.62
N TRP A 296 -5.59 18.39 0.88
CA TRP A 296 -5.94 18.21 -0.54
C TRP A 296 -6.29 16.76 -0.88
N ILE A 297 -7.31 16.59 -1.72
CA ILE A 297 -7.61 15.36 -2.44
C ILE A 297 -7.29 15.59 -3.91
N VAL A 298 -6.38 14.80 -4.47
CA VAL A 298 -5.84 14.96 -5.82
C VAL A 298 -6.38 13.88 -6.72
N TYR A 299 -7.23 14.27 -7.67
CA TYR A 299 -7.89 13.35 -8.60
C TYR A 299 -7.09 13.22 -9.89
N CYS A 300 -6.82 11.97 -10.27
CA CYS A 300 -5.99 11.59 -11.41
C CYS A 300 -6.79 10.81 -12.47
N GLY A 301 -6.35 10.89 -13.73
CA GLY A 301 -6.93 10.12 -14.83
C GLY A 301 -8.43 10.38 -15.01
N ALA A 302 -9.23 9.32 -15.12
CA ALA A 302 -10.68 9.42 -15.36
C ALA A 302 -11.44 10.22 -14.28
N PHE A 303 -10.90 10.33 -13.07
CA PHE A 303 -11.55 11.08 -11.98
C PHE A 303 -11.51 12.59 -12.20
N VAL A 304 -10.58 13.11 -13.01
CA VAL A 304 -10.48 14.54 -13.32
C VAL A 304 -11.76 15.06 -13.97
N GLY A 305 -12.32 14.31 -14.93
CA GLY A 305 -13.55 14.71 -15.61
C GLY A 305 -14.77 14.76 -14.68
N ARG A 306 -14.79 13.94 -13.62
CA ARG A 306 -15.84 13.99 -12.59
C ARG A 306 -15.78 15.30 -11.81
N GLU A 307 -14.58 15.74 -11.42
CA GLU A 307 -14.38 16.95 -10.61
C GLU A 307 -14.51 18.24 -11.42
N LEU A 308 -14.46 18.17 -12.75
CA LEU A 308 -14.65 19.30 -13.67
C LEU A 308 -15.99 19.23 -14.41
N ARG A 309 -16.94 18.41 -13.97
CA ARG A 309 -18.23 18.21 -14.65
C ARG A 309 -19.04 19.51 -14.80
N ASP A 310 -18.95 20.38 -13.79
CA ASP A 310 -19.56 21.70 -13.76
C ASP A 310 -18.75 22.79 -14.50
N LEU A 311 -17.58 22.43 -15.01
CA LEU A 311 -16.66 23.29 -15.78
C LEU A 311 -16.27 22.62 -17.12
N PRO A 312 -17.25 22.31 -18.00
CA PRO A 312 -17.01 21.52 -19.21
C PRO A 312 -16.01 22.19 -20.17
N GLU A 313 -15.97 23.52 -20.21
CA GLU A 313 -15.03 24.29 -21.04
C GLU A 313 -13.57 24.03 -20.64
N ILE A 314 -13.29 23.91 -19.34
CA ILE A 314 -11.95 23.55 -18.84
C ILE A 314 -11.66 22.09 -19.20
N GLY A 315 -12.62 21.19 -18.96
CA GLY A 315 -12.48 19.77 -19.27
C GLY A 315 -12.13 19.48 -20.73
N GLN A 316 -12.74 20.20 -21.68
CA GLN A 316 -12.48 20.07 -23.12
C GLN A 316 -11.11 20.57 -23.55
N ARG A 317 -10.49 21.46 -22.77
CA ARG A 317 -9.20 22.10 -23.08
C ARG A 317 -8.01 21.45 -22.38
N LEU A 318 -8.25 20.41 -21.56
CA LEU A 318 -7.16 19.74 -20.85
C LEU A 318 -6.17 19.12 -21.84
N PRO A 319 -4.86 19.24 -21.58
CA PRO A 319 -3.87 18.52 -22.35
C PRO A 319 -4.06 17.01 -22.11
N MET A 320 -4.19 16.25 -23.20
CA MET A 320 -4.39 14.81 -23.16
C MET A 320 -3.10 14.08 -23.50
N GLY A 321 -2.73 13.10 -22.68
CA GLY A 321 -1.71 12.10 -22.94
C GLY A 321 -2.32 10.84 -23.58
N ARG A 322 -1.45 9.93 -24.00
CA ARG A 322 -1.83 8.60 -24.51
C ARG A 322 -1.08 7.52 -23.73
N THR A 323 -1.78 6.47 -23.30
CA THR A 323 -1.16 5.28 -22.74
C THR A 323 -0.52 4.44 -23.86
N PRO A 324 0.38 3.49 -23.56
CA PRO A 324 0.93 2.57 -24.55
C PRO A 324 -0.15 1.78 -25.30
N GLU A 325 -1.27 1.50 -24.64
CA GLU A 325 -2.44 0.81 -25.20
C GLU A 325 -3.37 1.73 -26.00
N GLY A 326 -3.01 3.00 -26.18
CA GLY A 326 -3.77 3.97 -26.97
C GLY A 326 -4.89 4.72 -26.23
N GLY A 327 -5.10 4.44 -24.93
CA GLY A 327 -6.08 5.17 -24.12
C GLY A 327 -5.68 6.63 -23.90
N THR A 328 -6.64 7.55 -23.90
CA THR A 328 -6.36 8.96 -23.59
C THR A 328 -6.56 9.25 -22.10
N PHE A 329 -5.73 10.12 -21.54
CA PHE A 329 -5.88 10.56 -20.15
C PHE A 329 -5.43 12.02 -19.98
N PRO A 330 -6.03 12.78 -19.06
CA PRO A 330 -5.60 14.16 -18.83
C PRO A 330 -4.19 14.19 -18.20
N LEU A 331 -3.31 15.03 -18.75
CA LEU A 331 -1.99 15.35 -18.19
C LEU A 331 -2.06 16.44 -17.11
N ILE A 332 -3.25 16.66 -16.55
CA ILE A 332 -3.51 17.54 -15.44
C ILE A 332 -4.23 16.74 -14.37
N VAL A 333 -3.91 17.03 -13.11
CA VAL A 333 -4.69 16.55 -11.96
C VAL A 333 -5.44 17.71 -11.32
N VAL A 334 -6.56 17.39 -10.66
CA VAL A 334 -7.37 18.36 -9.94
C VAL A 334 -7.17 18.14 -8.46
N ALA A 335 -6.58 19.13 -7.78
CA ALA A 335 -6.48 19.16 -6.33
C ALA A 335 -7.71 19.88 -5.77
N VAL A 336 -8.46 19.20 -4.90
CA VAL A 336 -9.66 19.73 -4.25
C VAL A 336 -9.41 19.85 -2.76
N SER A 337 -9.61 21.03 -2.20
CA SER A 337 -9.60 21.22 -0.74
C SER A 337 -10.96 20.78 -0.19
N PRO A 338 -11.02 19.73 0.65
CA PRO A 338 -12.29 19.21 1.16
C PRO A 338 -12.97 20.16 2.16
N ILE A 339 -12.21 21.10 2.74
CA ILE A 339 -12.71 22.08 3.71
C ILE A 339 -13.37 23.27 2.99
N THR A 340 -12.71 23.79 1.95
CA THR A 340 -13.15 25.02 1.26
C THR A 340 -13.89 24.76 -0.04
N GLY A 341 -13.80 23.54 -0.59
CA GLY A 341 -14.26 23.21 -1.93
C GLY A 341 -13.39 23.79 -3.05
N ALA A 342 -12.31 24.51 -2.73
CA ALA A 342 -11.43 25.13 -3.72
C ALA A 342 -10.80 24.06 -4.62
N ARG A 343 -10.82 24.30 -5.93
CA ARG A 343 -10.19 23.43 -6.94
C ARG A 343 -8.98 24.13 -7.54
N ARG A 344 -7.88 23.40 -7.66
CA ARG A 344 -6.65 23.85 -8.30
C ARG A 344 -6.17 22.81 -9.31
N LEU A 345 -5.50 23.28 -10.35
CA LEU A 345 -4.94 22.42 -11.40
C LEU A 345 -3.44 22.25 -11.19
N LEU A 346 -2.95 21.02 -11.31
CA LEU A 346 -1.51 20.74 -11.38
C LEU A 346 -1.21 20.10 -12.74
N ASP A 347 -0.30 20.73 -13.47
CA ASP A 347 0.22 20.20 -14.73
C ASP A 347 1.26 19.12 -14.46
N LEU A 348 1.03 17.92 -14.99
CA LEU A 348 1.95 16.80 -14.84
C LEU A 348 3.13 16.89 -15.83
N ARG A 349 3.05 17.74 -16.86
CA ARG A 349 4.10 17.93 -17.87
C ARG A 349 5.31 18.59 -17.22
N GLY A 350 6.26 17.77 -16.78
CA GLY A 350 7.49 18.22 -16.12
C GLY A 350 7.82 17.47 -14.84
N ILE A 351 6.89 16.67 -14.32
CA ILE A 351 7.12 15.84 -13.13
C ILE A 351 8.26 14.83 -13.35
N ASP A 352 8.36 14.24 -14.55
CA ASP A 352 9.40 13.26 -14.88
C ASP A 352 10.82 13.83 -14.72
N ARG A 353 11.01 15.15 -14.91
CA ARG A 353 12.32 15.80 -14.76
C ARG A 353 12.78 15.84 -13.30
N VAL A 354 11.85 15.85 -12.36
CA VAL A 354 12.13 15.88 -10.91
C VAL A 354 12.62 14.51 -10.46
N VAL A 355 11.95 13.44 -10.90
CA VAL A 355 12.26 12.06 -10.48
C VAL A 355 13.67 11.66 -10.96
N VAL A 356 14.01 11.95 -12.22
CA VAL A 356 15.30 11.55 -12.82
C VAL A 356 16.50 12.31 -12.23
N ARG A 357 16.33 13.54 -11.76
CA ARG A 357 17.45 14.32 -11.20
C ARG A 357 17.93 13.83 -9.84
N SER A 358 17.12 13.07 -9.11
CA SER A 358 17.48 12.59 -7.77
C SER A 358 18.54 11.48 -7.78
N GLU A 359 18.81 10.85 -8.93
CA GLU A 359 19.64 9.64 -9.03
C GLU A 359 21.08 9.85 -9.50
N ARG A 360 21.56 11.10 -9.69
CA ARG A 360 22.97 11.31 -10.03
C ARG A 360 23.77 11.70 -8.78
N PRO A 361 24.32 10.73 -8.00
CA PRO A 361 25.40 11.06 -7.09
C PRO A 361 26.51 11.68 -7.94
N ALA A 362 26.99 12.85 -7.53
CA ALA A 362 28.16 13.46 -8.14
C ALA A 362 29.27 12.41 -8.11
N ALA A 363 29.56 11.83 -9.28
CA ALA A 363 30.57 10.80 -9.41
C ALA A 363 31.89 11.42 -8.94
N THR A 364 32.27 11.08 -7.71
CA THR A 364 33.61 11.36 -7.22
C THR A 364 34.49 10.34 -7.93
N THR A 365 35.10 10.76 -9.03
CA THR A 365 36.01 9.96 -9.86
C THR A 365 37.22 9.55 -9.01
N ALA A 366 37.08 8.49 -8.23
CA ALA A 366 38.20 7.73 -7.71
C ALA A 366 38.55 6.68 -8.77
N THR A 367 39.57 6.98 -9.57
CA THR A 367 40.12 6.11 -10.60
C THR A 367 40.73 4.88 -9.93
N VAL A 368 39.99 3.77 -9.87
CA VAL A 368 40.53 2.45 -9.54
C VAL A 368 40.85 1.74 -10.86
N PRO A 369 42.10 1.35 -11.13
CA PRO A 369 42.45 0.61 -12.34
C PRO A 369 41.84 -0.80 -12.28
N LEU A 370 40.93 -1.10 -13.21
CA LEU A 370 40.29 -2.40 -13.39
C LEU A 370 41.15 -3.28 -14.28
N THR A 371 41.66 -4.37 -13.71
CA THR A 371 42.23 -5.51 -14.45
C THR A 371 41.07 -6.34 -15.02
N PRO A 372 41.08 -6.69 -16.33
CA PRO A 372 39.98 -7.42 -16.94
C PRO A 372 39.98 -8.90 -16.54
N PRO A 373 38.83 -9.50 -16.17
CA PRO A 373 38.72 -10.94 -15.97
C PRO A 373 38.61 -11.69 -17.31
N ALA A 374 39.09 -12.93 -17.29
CA ALA A 374 39.15 -13.84 -18.42
C ALA A 374 37.77 -14.21 -18.98
N ARG A 375 37.72 -14.33 -20.31
CA ARG A 375 36.55 -14.62 -21.13
C ARG A 375 36.27 -16.12 -21.10
N ASP A 376 35.14 -16.52 -20.53
CA ASP A 376 34.64 -17.89 -20.57
C ASP A 376 33.81 -18.09 -21.86
N GLU A 377 34.35 -18.87 -22.79
CA GLU A 377 33.70 -19.28 -24.04
C GLU A 377 33.00 -20.63 -23.83
N ARG A 378 31.72 -20.66 -23.41
CA ARG A 378 30.87 -21.86 -23.58
C ARG A 378 29.40 -21.53 -23.82
N ALA A 379 28.85 -22.32 -24.74
CA ALA A 379 27.43 -22.59 -25.02
C ALA A 379 26.70 -21.67 -26.02
N ASN A 380 26.95 -21.93 -27.30
CA ASN A 380 25.95 -21.84 -28.36
C ASN A 380 25.05 -23.09 -28.27
N GLU A 381 23.78 -22.93 -27.93
CA GLU A 381 22.74 -23.95 -28.19
C GLU A 381 21.73 -23.39 -29.20
N PRO A 382 21.32 -24.19 -30.21
CA PRO A 382 20.39 -23.76 -31.24
C PRO A 382 18.93 -23.75 -30.73
N ILE A 383 18.23 -22.66 -31.04
CA ILE A 383 16.80 -22.48 -30.80
C ILE A 383 16.02 -23.39 -31.76
N ILE A 384 15.18 -24.27 -31.21
CA ILE A 384 14.23 -25.10 -31.95
C ILE A 384 12.89 -24.35 -31.97
N GLU A 385 12.43 -23.93 -33.16
CA GLU A 385 11.09 -23.36 -33.37
C GLU A 385 10.00 -24.45 -33.35
N PRO A 386 8.87 -24.23 -32.66
CA PRO A 386 7.72 -25.13 -32.71
C PRO A 386 6.85 -24.89 -33.97
N PRO A 387 6.17 -25.93 -34.49
CA PRO A 387 5.40 -25.85 -35.73
C PRO A 387 4.05 -25.12 -35.54
N ALA A 388 3.67 -24.38 -36.58
CA ALA A 388 2.43 -23.60 -36.67
C ALA A 388 1.16 -24.46 -36.68
N ALA A 389 0.13 -24.02 -35.96
CA ALA A 389 -1.20 -24.63 -35.93
C ALA A 389 -2.04 -24.25 -37.17
N PRO A 390 -2.95 -25.14 -37.64
CA PRO A 390 -3.81 -24.87 -38.78
C PRO A 390 -5.01 -23.95 -38.44
N PRO A 391 -5.57 -23.23 -39.42
CA PRO A 391 -6.63 -22.25 -39.20
C PRO A 391 -8.01 -22.89 -38.98
N THR A 392 -8.73 -22.35 -38.00
CA THR A 392 -10.14 -22.67 -37.68
C THR A 392 -11.10 -21.97 -38.66
N PRO A 393 -12.14 -22.63 -39.19
CA PRO A 393 -13.09 -22.01 -40.11
C PRO A 393 -14.13 -21.14 -39.39
N LEU A 394 -14.44 -19.98 -40.02
CA LEU A 394 -15.49 -19.04 -39.65
C LEU A 394 -16.89 -19.69 -39.75
N ALA A 395 -17.69 -19.61 -38.69
CA ALA A 395 -19.11 -19.94 -38.69
C ALA A 395 -19.96 -18.66 -38.63
N ALA A 396 -21.00 -18.63 -39.47
CA ALA A 396 -21.87 -17.49 -39.74
C ALA A 396 -22.79 -17.11 -38.58
N ALA A 397 -23.03 -15.80 -38.44
CA ALA A 397 -23.95 -15.21 -37.47
C ALA A 397 -25.42 -15.48 -37.82
N ARG A 398 -26.19 -15.92 -36.82
CA ARG A 398 -27.66 -15.88 -36.81
C ARG A 398 -28.11 -15.09 -35.58
N THR A 399 -28.86 -14.03 -35.83
CA THR A 399 -29.52 -13.18 -34.82
C THR A 399 -30.92 -13.72 -34.54
N ASP A 400 -31.11 -14.30 -33.36
CA ASP A 400 -32.43 -14.50 -32.74
C ASP A 400 -32.44 -13.84 -31.35
N ALA A 401 -33.53 -13.15 -31.03
CA ALA A 401 -33.71 -12.44 -29.76
C ALA A 401 -33.84 -13.43 -28.58
N PRO A 402 -33.20 -13.18 -27.42
CA PRO A 402 -33.18 -14.14 -26.33
C PRO A 402 -34.52 -14.19 -25.58
N THR A 403 -35.07 -15.40 -25.50
CA THR A 403 -36.17 -15.75 -24.58
C THR A 403 -35.64 -15.87 -23.15
N THR A 404 -36.44 -15.48 -22.18
CA THR A 404 -36.14 -15.36 -20.73
C THR A 404 -35.68 -16.65 -20.02
N SER A 405 -35.62 -17.79 -20.71
CA SER A 405 -35.18 -19.09 -20.19
C SER A 405 -33.65 -19.31 -20.24
N ALA A 406 -32.88 -18.42 -20.88
CA ALA A 406 -31.44 -18.62 -21.13
C ALA A 406 -30.50 -17.96 -20.10
N LEU A 407 -31.01 -17.11 -19.20
CA LEU A 407 -30.20 -16.43 -18.19
C LEU A 407 -29.94 -17.37 -17.01
N ARG A 408 -28.77 -18.00 -16.99
CA ARG A 408 -28.44 -19.07 -16.03
C ARG A 408 -27.91 -18.54 -14.70
N THR A 409 -27.42 -17.30 -14.66
CA THR A 409 -26.84 -16.72 -13.45
C THR A 409 -27.41 -15.33 -13.13
N ARG A 410 -27.29 -14.94 -11.86
CA ARG A 410 -27.64 -13.59 -11.38
C ARG A 410 -26.80 -12.52 -12.09
N GLU A 411 -25.57 -12.85 -12.48
CA GLU A 411 -24.67 -11.96 -13.19
C GLU A 411 -25.15 -11.67 -14.62
N ASP A 412 -25.61 -12.70 -15.35
CA ASP A 412 -26.19 -12.54 -16.70
C ASP A 412 -27.38 -11.57 -16.68
N LEU A 413 -28.23 -11.69 -15.64
CA LEU A 413 -29.35 -10.77 -15.41
C LEU A 413 -28.88 -9.34 -15.17
N VAL A 414 -27.84 -9.12 -14.36
CA VAL A 414 -27.28 -7.77 -14.14
C VAL A 414 -26.71 -7.20 -15.44
N ARG A 415 -26.00 -7.99 -16.25
CA ARG A 415 -25.47 -7.55 -17.56
C ARG A 415 -26.59 -7.10 -18.51
N VAL A 416 -27.68 -7.86 -18.60
CA VAL A 416 -28.83 -7.51 -19.44
C VAL A 416 -29.52 -6.23 -18.95
N LEU A 417 -29.69 -6.07 -17.64
CA LEU A 417 -30.34 -4.88 -17.07
C LEU A 417 -29.46 -3.62 -17.24
N LEU A 418 -28.15 -3.73 -17.06
CA LEU A 418 -27.21 -2.64 -17.34
C LEU A 418 -27.24 -2.24 -18.82
N ALA A 419 -27.23 -3.21 -19.74
CA ALA A 419 -27.35 -2.95 -21.17
C ALA A 419 -28.68 -2.28 -21.55
N ALA A 420 -29.74 -2.51 -20.76
CA ALA A 420 -31.03 -1.85 -20.89
C ALA A 420 -31.07 -0.43 -20.24
N GLY A 421 -29.95 0.06 -19.70
CA GLY A 421 -29.83 1.39 -19.12
C GLY A 421 -30.33 1.52 -17.67
N TRP A 422 -30.49 0.41 -16.95
CA TRP A 422 -30.98 0.44 -15.57
C TRP A 422 -29.89 0.85 -14.58
N GLY A 423 -30.25 1.70 -13.62
CA GLY A 423 -29.36 2.08 -12.52
C GLY A 423 -29.29 1.02 -11.40
N VAL A 424 -28.22 1.09 -10.59
CA VAL A 424 -27.94 0.15 -9.47
C VAL A 424 -29.15 -0.07 -8.56
N THR A 425 -29.88 1.00 -8.22
CA THR A 425 -31.09 0.94 -7.37
C THR A 425 -32.22 0.12 -8.01
N GLN A 426 -32.46 0.30 -9.32
CA GLN A 426 -33.50 -0.43 -10.05
C GLN A 426 -33.16 -1.91 -10.19
N ILE A 427 -31.88 -2.22 -10.42
CA ILE A 427 -31.37 -3.59 -10.49
C ILE A 427 -31.51 -4.28 -9.13
N ARG A 428 -31.18 -3.57 -8.05
CA ARG A 428 -31.32 -4.06 -6.67
C ARG A 428 -32.76 -4.42 -6.33
N ASP A 429 -33.69 -3.52 -6.59
CA ASP A 429 -35.10 -3.72 -6.24
C ASP A 429 -35.70 -4.92 -7.00
N THR A 430 -35.21 -5.15 -8.22
CA THR A 430 -35.63 -6.27 -9.07
C THR A 430 -35.03 -7.61 -8.64
N LEU A 431 -33.73 -7.62 -8.32
CA LEU A 431 -33.01 -8.84 -7.96
C LEU A 431 -33.01 -9.15 -6.46
N LYS A 432 -33.73 -8.34 -5.66
CA LYS A 432 -33.83 -8.44 -4.20
C LYS A 432 -32.46 -8.61 -3.51
N GLY A 433 -31.47 -7.82 -3.92
CA GLY A 433 -30.10 -7.82 -3.35
C GLY A 433 -29.83 -6.66 -2.39
N THR A 434 -28.70 -6.68 -1.70
CA THR A 434 -28.24 -5.50 -0.95
C THR A 434 -27.55 -4.49 -1.88
N ASN A 435 -27.48 -3.21 -1.48
CA ASN A 435 -26.74 -2.17 -2.23
C ASN A 435 -25.27 -2.56 -2.45
N SER A 436 -24.65 -3.18 -1.44
CA SER A 436 -23.23 -3.55 -1.48
C SER A 436 -22.99 -4.69 -2.49
N GLU A 437 -23.80 -5.74 -2.45
CA GLU A 437 -23.69 -6.88 -3.37
C GLU A 437 -23.92 -6.46 -4.83
N ILE A 438 -25.01 -5.73 -5.11
CA ILE A 438 -25.35 -5.32 -6.46
C ILE A 438 -24.34 -4.28 -6.98
N GLY A 439 -23.91 -3.34 -6.12
CA GLY A 439 -22.88 -2.37 -6.47
C GLY A 439 -21.49 -2.98 -6.70
N ALA A 440 -21.16 -4.09 -6.03
CA ALA A 440 -19.93 -4.84 -6.31
C ALA A 440 -20.03 -5.57 -7.66
N LEU A 441 -21.16 -6.23 -7.94
CA LEU A 441 -21.37 -6.95 -9.20
C LEU A 441 -21.35 -6.01 -10.42
N VAL A 442 -22.01 -4.85 -10.31
CA VAL A 442 -22.02 -3.83 -11.38
C VAL A 442 -20.61 -3.32 -11.66
N ARG A 443 -19.83 -3.01 -10.61
CA ARG A 443 -18.43 -2.58 -10.77
C ARG A 443 -17.56 -3.64 -11.43
N GLN A 444 -17.70 -4.91 -11.03
CA GLN A 444 -16.98 -6.02 -11.66
C GLN A 444 -17.31 -6.14 -13.15
N ILE A 445 -18.61 -6.06 -13.52
CA ILE A 445 -19.05 -6.14 -14.92
C ILE A 445 -18.53 -4.95 -15.74
N GLU A 446 -18.59 -3.74 -15.21
CA GLU A 446 -18.05 -2.53 -15.86
C GLU A 446 -16.53 -2.64 -16.06
N ASP A 447 -15.81 -3.13 -15.04
CA ASP A 447 -14.36 -3.39 -15.13
C ASP A 447 -14.06 -4.44 -16.22
N GLU A 448 -14.81 -5.56 -16.28
CA GLU A 448 -14.61 -6.57 -17.31
C GLU A 448 -14.91 -6.05 -18.73
N GLN A 449 -15.96 -5.26 -18.92
CA GLN A 449 -16.28 -4.62 -20.21
C GLN A 449 -15.18 -3.64 -20.64
N LEU A 450 -14.61 -2.89 -19.67
CA LEU A 450 -13.45 -2.02 -19.92
C LEU A 450 -12.22 -2.80 -20.37
N HIS A 451 -12.07 -4.07 -19.97
CA HIS A 451 -10.96 -4.93 -20.40
C HIS A 451 -11.25 -5.61 -21.75
N GLN A 452 -12.49 -6.02 -22.03
CA GLN A 452 -12.88 -6.65 -23.31
C GLN A 452 -12.91 -5.65 -24.47
N GLY A 453 -13.17 -4.37 -24.23
CA GLY A 453 -13.07 -3.33 -25.26
C GLY A 453 -11.62 -2.97 -25.67
N ARG A 454 -10.62 -3.64 -25.10
CA ARG A 454 -9.17 -3.42 -25.34
C ARG A 454 -8.47 -4.57 -26.07
N SER A 455 -9.19 -5.66 -26.34
CA SER A 455 -8.77 -6.78 -27.20
C SER A 455 -9.47 -6.67 -28.55
#